data_AF-A0A7K1UTS1-F1
#
_entry.id   AF-A0A7K1UTS1-F1
#
_cell.length_a   1.000
_cell.length_b   1.000
_cell.length_c   1.000
_cell.angle_alpha   90.00
_cell.angle_beta   90.00
_cell.angle_gamma   90.00
#
_symmetry.space_group_name_H-M   'P 1'
#
loop_
_entity.id
_entity.type
_entity.pdbx_description
1 polymer ?
#
loop_
_entity_poly.entity_id
_entity_poly.type
_entity_poly.pdbx_seq_one_letter_code
_entity_poly.pdbx_strand_id
1 'polypeptide(L)'
;MATRLLIGLSAAALITAALAPAAFAQDLAEGVSCSDHSCRNDTDDIYRVQIRVQCSGFGGTYETPVWVNSHTTQEVQVGCNGRTVPGATHPGSPTMGPDGKWDYNTPMVTDPPTYEPSYVTGIDYLSAAVDNSSRRLAG
;
A
#
# COMPACT_ATOMS: atom_id res chain seq x y z
N MET A 1 -4.42 -28.36 69.73
CA MET A 1 -3.08 -27.77 69.60
C MET A 1 -2.49 -28.23 68.27
N ALA A 2 -2.37 -27.29 67.32
CA ALA A 2 -1.22 -27.00 66.44
C ALA A 2 -0.01 -27.99 66.50
N THR A 3 0.78 -28.36 65.47
CA THR A 3 1.12 -27.89 64.09
C THR A 3 2.15 -28.95 63.56
N ARG A 4 2.31 -29.35 62.28
CA ARG A 4 3.19 -28.80 61.19
C ARG A 4 3.26 -29.86 60.06
N LEU A 5 2.90 -29.56 58.80
CA LEU A 5 3.71 -28.94 57.72
C LEU A 5 4.81 -29.87 57.16
N LEU A 6 4.67 -30.34 55.90
CA LEU A 6 5.57 -30.01 54.75
C LEU A 6 5.56 -31.02 53.56
N ILE A 7 5.51 -30.46 52.34
CA ILE A 7 6.09 -30.90 51.04
C ILE A 7 5.29 -31.98 50.26
N GLY A 8 5.00 -31.87 48.95
CA GLY A 8 5.46 -30.88 47.99
C GLY A 8 4.95 -31.06 46.55
N LEU A 9 5.34 -30.06 45.75
CA LEU A 9 5.36 -29.83 44.32
C LEU A 9 5.04 -30.99 43.35
N SER A 10 4.21 -30.69 42.34
CA SER A 10 4.30 -31.31 41.01
C SER A 10 3.93 -30.29 39.93
N ALA A 11 4.77 -30.21 38.91
CA ALA A 11 4.94 -29.12 37.98
C ALA A 11 3.76 -28.93 37.00
N ALA A 12 3.32 -27.69 36.83
CA ALA A 12 2.55 -27.28 35.66
C ALA A 12 3.54 -27.05 34.51
N ALA A 13 3.49 -27.90 33.48
CA ALA A 13 4.21 -27.69 32.24
C ALA A 13 3.63 -26.46 31.53
N LEU A 14 4.39 -25.37 31.49
CA LEU A 14 4.07 -24.20 30.68
C LEU A 14 4.30 -24.57 29.21
N ILE A 15 3.21 -24.77 28.48
CA ILE A 15 3.25 -24.83 27.01
C ILE A 15 3.60 -23.43 26.54
N THR A 16 4.88 -23.18 26.26
CA THR A 16 5.30 -21.99 25.53
C THR A 16 4.88 -22.16 24.08
N ALA A 17 3.64 -21.77 23.78
CA ALA A 17 3.25 -21.51 22.41
C ALA A 17 4.12 -20.35 21.90
N ALA A 18 5.07 -20.64 21.02
CA ALA A 18 5.76 -19.63 20.25
C ALA A 18 4.70 -18.91 19.41
N LEU A 19 4.25 -17.75 19.88
CA LEU A 19 3.42 -16.84 19.10
C LEU A 19 4.26 -16.45 17.89
N ALA A 20 3.90 -17.02 16.73
CA ALA A 20 4.27 -16.44 15.45
C ALA A 20 3.92 -14.94 15.50
N PRO A 21 4.72 -14.05 14.87
CA PRO A 21 4.40 -12.64 14.83
C PRO A 21 2.96 -12.52 14.34
N ALA A 22 2.11 -11.89 15.15
CA ALA A 22 0.76 -11.56 14.73
C ALA A 22 0.90 -10.76 13.44
N ALA A 23 0.52 -11.37 12.32
CA ALA A 23 0.27 -10.62 11.11
C ALA A 23 -0.79 -9.60 11.50
N PHE A 24 -0.43 -8.32 11.47
CA PHE A 24 -1.31 -7.20 11.77
C PHE A 24 -2.40 -7.12 10.70
N ALA A 25 -3.33 -8.07 10.68
CA ALA A 25 -4.65 -7.84 10.15
C ALA A 25 -5.33 -6.96 11.19
N GLN A 26 -5.57 -5.69 10.87
CA GLN A 26 -6.70 -5.00 11.52
C GLN A 26 -7.88 -5.97 11.43
N ASP A 27 -8.53 -6.27 12.55
CA ASP A 27 -9.75 -7.08 12.52
C ASP A 27 -10.77 -6.32 11.67
N LEU A 28 -10.87 -6.71 10.41
CA LEU A 28 -11.99 -6.36 9.56
C LEU A 28 -13.23 -7.07 10.12
N ALA A 29 -14.41 -6.73 9.57
CA ALA A 29 -15.64 -7.42 9.94
C ALA A 29 -15.47 -8.95 9.88
N GLU A 30 -16.10 -9.66 10.82
CA GLU A 30 -16.03 -11.12 10.88
C GLU A 30 -16.45 -11.74 9.54
N GLY A 31 -15.62 -12.65 9.00
CA GLY A 31 -15.84 -13.26 7.69
C GLY A 31 -15.32 -12.45 6.49
N VAL A 32 -14.77 -11.25 6.71
CA VAL A 32 -14.05 -10.46 5.70
C VAL A 32 -12.55 -10.53 5.99
N SER A 33 -11.78 -11.04 5.04
CA SER A 33 -10.32 -11.13 5.14
C SER A 33 -9.68 -10.49 3.92
N CYS A 34 -8.68 -9.63 4.14
CA CYS A 34 -7.94 -8.99 3.06
C CYS A 34 -6.44 -9.17 3.25
N SER A 35 -5.76 -9.48 2.16
CA SER A 35 -4.31 -9.67 2.13
C SER A 35 -3.77 -9.32 0.75
N ASP A 36 -2.61 -8.66 0.72
CA ASP A 36 -1.94 -8.20 -0.49
C ASP A 36 -2.90 -7.43 -1.41
N HIS A 37 -3.28 -8.02 -2.54
CA HIS A 37 -4.17 -7.46 -3.55
C HIS A 37 -5.51 -8.20 -3.64
N SER A 38 -5.96 -8.84 -2.56
CA SER A 38 -7.18 -9.62 -2.56
C SER A 38 -7.99 -9.42 -1.29
N CYS A 39 -9.30 -9.35 -1.44
CA CYS A 39 -10.24 -9.39 -0.33
C CYS A 39 -11.25 -10.51 -0.55
N ARG A 40 -11.43 -11.34 0.46
CA ARG A 40 -12.39 -12.42 0.51
C ARG A 40 -13.49 -12.10 1.51
N ASN A 41 -14.72 -12.38 1.12
CA ASN A 41 -15.91 -12.23 1.95
C ASN A 41 -16.65 -13.58 1.97
N ASP A 42 -16.69 -14.22 3.13
CA ASP A 42 -17.38 -15.49 3.37
C ASP A 42 -18.79 -15.31 3.97
N THR A 43 -19.31 -14.07 3.99
CA THR A 43 -20.63 -13.73 4.53
C THR A 43 -21.68 -13.57 3.42
N ASP A 44 -22.95 -13.46 3.81
CA ASP A 44 -24.09 -13.21 2.91
C ASP A 44 -24.28 -11.73 2.52
N ASP A 45 -23.57 -10.81 3.17
CA ASP A 45 -23.66 -9.36 2.94
C ASP A 45 -22.62 -8.87 1.93
N ILE A 46 -22.86 -7.69 1.34
CA ILE A 46 -21.86 -6.98 0.54
C ILE A 46 -21.09 -6.05 1.47
N TYR A 47 -19.76 -6.10 1.41
CA TYR A 47 -18.89 -5.22 2.19
C TYR A 47 -18.23 -4.17 1.32
N ARG A 48 -18.25 -2.93 1.80
CA ARG A 48 -17.38 -1.86 1.33
C ARG A 48 -16.15 -1.81 2.25
N VAL A 49 -15.01 -2.20 1.71
CA VAL A 49 -13.71 -2.17 2.37
C VAL A 49 -13.01 -0.86 2.02
N GLN A 50 -12.68 -0.06 3.04
CA GLN A 50 -11.88 1.14 2.86
C GLN A 50 -10.40 0.76 2.90
N ILE A 51 -9.65 1.10 1.85
CA ILE A 51 -8.21 0.81 1.76
C ILE A 51 -7.41 2.09 1.62
N ARG A 52 -6.17 2.04 2.10
CA ARG A 52 -5.16 3.08 1.91
C ARG A 52 -4.01 2.50 1.11
N VAL A 53 -3.76 3.09 -0.04
CA VAL A 53 -2.68 2.71 -0.95
C VAL A 53 -1.51 3.63 -0.72
N GLN A 54 -0.34 3.03 -0.49
CA GLN A 54 0.93 3.74 -0.34
C GLN A 54 1.71 3.60 -1.66
N CYS A 55 2.13 4.73 -2.20
CA CYS A 55 2.89 4.81 -3.44
C CYS A 55 4.32 5.28 -3.18
N SER A 56 5.26 4.75 -3.95
CA SER A 56 6.65 5.22 -3.93
C SER A 56 6.80 6.60 -4.56
N GLY A 57 7.83 7.33 -4.11
CA GLY A 57 8.20 8.62 -4.67
C GLY A 57 7.12 9.67 -4.48
N PHE A 58 6.60 10.20 -5.60
CA PHE A 58 5.67 11.33 -5.62
C PHE A 58 4.20 10.93 -5.60
N GLY A 59 3.89 9.63 -5.70
CA GLY A 59 2.51 9.14 -5.68
C GLY A 59 1.81 9.35 -4.33
N GLY A 60 2.59 9.50 -3.24
CA GLY A 60 2.06 9.76 -1.91
C GLY A 60 1.19 8.61 -1.40
N THR A 61 0.15 8.97 -0.67
CA THR A 61 -0.82 8.01 -0.11
C THR A 61 -2.22 8.46 -0.46
N TYR A 62 -3.06 7.53 -0.90
CA TYR A 62 -4.47 7.82 -1.18
C TYR A 62 -5.38 6.72 -0.62
N GLU A 63 -6.65 7.05 -0.40
CA GLU A 63 -7.63 6.10 0.08
C GLU A 63 -8.71 5.86 -0.98
N THR A 64 -9.14 4.62 -1.13
CA THR A 64 -10.19 4.23 -2.07
C THR A 64 -11.04 3.09 -1.48
N PRO A 65 -12.32 2.98 -1.83
CA PRO A 65 -13.12 1.84 -1.44
C PRO A 65 -13.01 0.68 -2.46
N VAL A 66 -13.15 -0.54 -1.96
CA VAL A 66 -13.35 -1.76 -2.75
C VAL A 66 -14.63 -2.43 -2.26
N TRP A 67 -15.46 -2.91 -3.18
CA TRP A 67 -16.66 -3.68 -2.83
C TRP A 67 -16.38 -5.16 -3.01
N VAL A 68 -16.72 -5.95 -2.00
CA VAL A 68 -16.53 -7.40 -1.98
C VAL A 68 -17.91 -8.04 -1.80
N ASN A 69 -18.39 -8.70 -2.85
CA ASN A 69 -19.70 -9.35 -2.85
C ASN A 69 -19.72 -10.55 -1.90
N SER A 70 -20.92 -10.99 -1.52
CA SER A 70 -21.11 -12.16 -0.68
C SER A 70 -20.51 -13.42 -1.30
N HIS A 71 -19.83 -14.23 -0.49
CA HIS A 71 -19.17 -15.47 -0.90
C HIS A 71 -18.21 -15.32 -2.10
N THR A 72 -17.54 -14.16 -2.22
CA THR A 72 -16.60 -13.89 -3.31
C THR A 72 -15.19 -13.53 -2.84
N THR A 73 -14.23 -13.70 -3.73
CA THR A 73 -12.91 -13.09 -3.63
C THR A 73 -12.76 -12.05 -4.72
N GLN A 74 -12.46 -10.81 -4.33
CA GLN A 74 -12.30 -9.68 -5.23
C GLN A 74 -10.83 -9.25 -5.28
N GLU A 75 -10.31 -9.01 -6.48
CA GLU A 75 -8.99 -8.43 -6.68
C GLU A 75 -9.02 -6.91 -6.42
N VAL A 76 -8.04 -6.44 -5.64
CA VAL A 76 -7.83 -5.03 -5.32
C VAL A 76 -6.98 -4.40 -6.42
N GLN A 77 -7.67 -3.80 -7.39
CA GLN A 77 -7.04 -3.09 -8.50
C GLN A 77 -6.63 -1.67 -8.07
N VAL A 78 -5.37 -1.52 -7.70
CA VAL A 78 -4.78 -0.25 -7.27
C VAL A 78 -3.53 0.06 -8.08
N GLY A 79 -3.22 1.33 -8.23
CA GLY A 79 -2.10 1.77 -9.06
C GLY A 79 -1.61 3.14 -8.65
N CYS A 80 -0.32 3.38 -8.90
CA CYS A 80 0.32 4.65 -8.63
C CYS A 80 0.67 5.33 -9.94
N ASN A 81 0.27 6.58 -10.08
CA ASN A 81 0.61 7.36 -11.26
C ASN A 81 2.04 7.90 -11.09
N GLY A 82 2.92 7.59 -12.04
CA GLY A 82 4.18 8.31 -12.20
C GLY A 82 3.94 9.73 -12.71
N ARG A 83 5.02 10.48 -12.87
CA ARG A 83 4.96 11.87 -13.37
C ARG A 83 6.06 12.17 -14.36
N THR A 84 5.80 13.12 -15.23
CA THR A 84 6.82 13.69 -16.11
C THR A 84 7.46 14.89 -15.41
N VAL A 85 8.77 14.85 -15.26
CA VAL A 85 9.57 15.94 -14.69
C VAL A 85 10.19 16.74 -15.84
N PRO A 86 10.06 18.09 -15.84
CA PRO A 86 10.74 18.94 -16.81
C PRO A 86 12.26 18.75 -16.76
N GLY A 87 12.92 18.76 -17.92
CA GLY A 87 14.37 18.79 -17.97
C GLY A 87 14.96 20.08 -17.41
N ALA A 88 16.22 20.04 -17.02
CA ALA A 88 16.92 21.22 -16.54
C ALA A 88 17.20 22.18 -17.71
N THR A 89 17.18 23.47 -17.42
CA THR A 89 17.63 24.51 -18.38
C THR A 89 19.04 24.93 -18.02
N HIS A 90 19.95 24.87 -18.98
CA HIS A 90 21.35 25.22 -18.80
C HIS A 90 21.90 25.96 -20.04
N PRO A 91 23.01 26.71 -19.90
CA PRO A 91 23.70 27.27 -21.06
C PRO A 91 24.12 26.15 -22.04
N GLY A 92 23.98 26.40 -23.34
CA GLY A 92 24.45 25.49 -24.37
C GLY A 92 25.98 25.32 -24.38
N SER A 93 26.48 24.45 -25.26
CA SER A 93 27.91 24.28 -25.44
C SER A 93 28.51 25.44 -26.25
N PRO A 94 29.66 26.00 -25.85
CA PRO A 94 30.37 27.01 -26.63
C PRO A 94 30.68 26.50 -28.03
N THR A 95 30.60 27.38 -29.02
CA THR A 95 30.94 27.06 -30.41
C THR A 95 32.20 27.79 -30.83
N MET A 96 32.99 27.18 -31.71
CA MET A 96 34.15 27.82 -32.30
C MET A 96 33.73 28.58 -33.56
N GLY A 97 34.02 29.87 -33.60
CA GLY A 97 33.80 30.72 -34.76
C GLY A 97 34.80 30.44 -35.89
N PRO A 98 34.52 30.91 -37.12
CA PRO A 98 35.40 30.76 -38.26
C PRO A 98 36.73 31.53 -38.12
N ASP A 99 36.81 32.48 -37.18
CA ASP A 99 38.03 33.19 -36.79
C ASP A 99 38.87 32.43 -35.75
N GLY A 100 38.44 31.21 -35.37
CA GLY A 100 39.12 30.36 -34.38
C GLY A 100 38.87 30.78 -32.92
N LYS A 101 38.02 31.78 -32.66
CA LYS A 101 37.66 32.19 -31.30
C LYS A 101 36.48 31.39 -30.78
N TRP A 102 36.45 31.17 -29.48
CA TRP A 102 35.30 30.57 -28.80
C TRP A 102 34.22 31.61 -28.53
N ASP A 103 32.99 31.30 -28.94
CA ASP A 103 31.79 32.04 -28.57
C ASP A 103 31.13 31.36 -27.35
N TYR A 104 31.08 32.09 -26.25
CA TYR A 104 30.46 31.65 -24.99
C TYR A 104 29.04 32.21 -24.80
N ASN A 105 28.54 33.03 -25.74
CA ASN A 105 27.18 33.52 -25.71
C ASN A 105 26.21 32.46 -26.25
N THR A 106 26.13 31.35 -25.53
CA THR A 106 25.35 30.19 -25.93
C THR A 106 23.88 30.38 -25.56
N PRO A 107 22.94 30.02 -26.45
CA PRO A 107 21.52 30.02 -26.09
C PRO A 107 21.27 29.03 -24.94
N MET A 108 20.23 29.28 -24.16
CA MET A 108 19.76 28.32 -23.16
C MET A 108 19.20 27.08 -23.86
N VAL A 109 19.59 25.91 -23.37
CA VAL A 109 19.11 24.60 -23.81
C VAL A 109 18.35 23.97 -22.66
N THR A 110 17.22 23.33 -22.97
CA THR A 110 16.43 22.57 -21.99
C THR A 110 16.56 21.09 -22.32
N ASP A 111 16.94 20.31 -21.32
CA ASP A 111 17.02 18.86 -21.44
C ASP A 111 15.63 18.26 -21.75
N PRO A 112 15.57 17.09 -22.41
CA PRO A 112 14.33 16.36 -22.56
C PRO A 112 13.69 16.05 -21.21
N PRO A 113 12.34 16.07 -21.11
CA PRO A 113 11.67 15.66 -19.89
C PRO A 113 11.93 14.18 -19.59
N THR A 114 11.96 13.85 -18.31
CA THR A 114 12.14 12.46 -17.83
C THR A 114 10.87 11.98 -17.15
N TYR A 115 10.49 10.72 -17.38
CA TYR A 115 9.38 10.08 -16.67
C TYR A 115 9.90 9.40 -15.40
N GLU A 116 9.36 9.80 -14.26
CA GLU A 116 9.60 9.17 -12.97
C GLU A 116 8.45 8.20 -12.67
N PRO A 117 8.69 6.88 -12.68
CA PRO A 117 7.65 5.91 -12.35
C PRO A 117 7.32 5.96 -10.85
N SER A 118 6.07 5.61 -10.52
CA SER A 118 5.63 5.34 -9.15
C SER A 118 5.02 3.95 -9.11
N TYR A 119 5.18 3.26 -7.98
CA TYR A 119 4.70 1.90 -7.78
C TYR A 119 4.07 1.75 -6.40
N VAL A 120 3.14 0.81 -6.28
CA VAL A 120 2.50 0.49 -5.00
C VAL A 120 3.55 -0.13 -4.08
N THR A 121 3.70 0.44 -2.88
CA THR A 121 4.62 -0.08 -1.85
C THR A 121 3.89 -0.76 -0.71
N GLY A 122 2.60 -0.49 -0.54
CA GLY A 122 1.79 -1.10 0.51
C GLY A 122 0.30 -0.80 0.33
N ILE A 123 -0.53 -1.66 0.91
CA ILE A 123 -1.98 -1.51 0.98
C ILE A 123 -2.38 -1.79 2.43
N ASP A 124 -2.92 -0.77 3.10
CA ASP A 124 -3.50 -0.92 4.44
C ASP A 124 -5.02 -1.06 4.30
N TYR A 125 -5.57 -2.07 4.95
CA TYR A 125 -7.01 -2.29 5.01
C TYR A 125 -7.57 -1.62 6.27
N LEU A 126 -8.30 -0.52 6.10
CA LEU A 126 -8.67 0.38 7.20
C LEU A 126 -9.94 -0.06 7.92
N SER A 127 -10.97 -0.41 7.16
CA SER A 127 -12.27 -0.81 7.70
C SER A 127 -13.09 -1.59 6.67
N ALA A 128 -14.04 -2.40 7.15
CA ALA A 128 -15.06 -3.03 6.33
C ALA A 128 -16.42 -2.72 6.92
N ALA A 129 -17.32 -2.16 6.10
CA ALA A 129 -18.70 -1.86 6.50
C ALA A 129 -19.67 -2.51 5.52
N VAL A 130 -20.78 -3.02 6.05
CA VAL A 130 -21.87 -3.55 5.21
C VAL A 130 -22.41 -2.42 4.33
N ASP A 131 -22.41 -2.66 3.02
CA ASP A 131 -22.90 -1.75 1.99
C ASP A 131 -23.82 -2.50 1.04
N ASN A 132 -25.00 -2.85 1.56
CA ASN A 132 -26.10 -3.44 0.80
C ASN A 132 -26.88 -2.37 -0.01
N SER A 133 -26.29 -1.19 -0.24
CA SER A 133 -26.89 -0.20 -1.13
C SER A 133 -27.02 -0.85 -2.51
N SER A 134 -28.26 -0.91 -3.00
CA SER A 134 -28.73 -1.77 -4.08
C SER A 134 -28.01 -1.56 -5.42
N ARG A 135 -26.76 -2.02 -5.56
CA ARG A 135 -26.12 -2.18 -6.86
C ARG A 135 -26.74 -3.38 -7.54
N ARG A 136 -27.87 -3.09 -8.17
CA ARG A 136 -28.27 -3.66 -9.45
C ARG A 136 -27.00 -3.96 -10.25
N LEU A 137 -26.78 -5.24 -10.49
CA LEU A 137 -25.97 -5.73 -11.59
C LEU A 137 -26.23 -4.82 -12.79
N ALA A 138 -25.25 -4.01 -13.17
CA ALA A 138 -25.28 -3.37 -14.47
C ALA A 138 -25.18 -4.54 -15.47
N GLY A 139 -26.30 -4.80 -16.15
CA GLY A 139 -26.36 -5.73 -17.27
C GLY A 139 -25.61 -5.20 -18.49
#